data_AF-A0A7D9K2J6-F1
#
_entry.id   AF-A0A7D9K2J6-F1
#
_cell.length_a   1.000
_cell.length_b   1.000
_cell.length_c   1.000
_cell.angle_alpha   90.00
_cell.angle_beta   90.00
_cell.angle_gamma   90.00
#
_symmetry.space_group_name_H-M   'P 1'
#
loop_
_entity.id
_entity.type
_entity.pdbx_description
1 polymer ?
#
loop_
_entity_poly.entity_id
_entity_poly.type
_entity_poly.pdbx_seq_one_letter_code
_entity_poly.pdbx_strand_id
1 'polypeptide(L)' 'MELIDRVGEKISVDELLAVFQDEGMCNYIVVYLRLLTSAQLQKKEEFFENFLEGGQTMKDFCSQVSFVARTSCNKPAADL' A
#
# COMPACT_ATOMS: atom_id res chain seq x y z
N MET A 1 14.40 -7.51 -4.77
CA MET A 1 13.44 -6.48 -4.33
C MET A 1 14.29 -5.51 -3.55
N GLU A 2 15.03 -4.63 -4.24
CA GLU A 2 16.31 -4.07 -3.78
C GLU A 2 16.29 -3.48 -2.37
N LEU A 3 15.18 -2.87 -1.97
CA LEU A 3 15.02 -2.31 -0.62
C LEU A 3 15.03 -3.36 0.49
N ILE A 4 14.39 -4.52 0.27
CA ILE A 4 14.33 -5.61 1.25
C ILE A 4 15.70 -6.30 1.35
N ASP A 5 16.38 -6.44 0.21
CA ASP A 5 17.75 -6.95 0.16
C ASP A 5 18.69 -6.03 0.98
N ARG A 6 18.59 -4.70 0.81
CA ARG A 6 19.35 -3.71 1.60
C ARG A 6 19.02 -3.75 3.10
N VAL A 7 17.76 -3.94 3.48
CA VAL A 7 17.39 -4.12 4.90
C VAL A 7 18.00 -5.42 5.47
N GLY A 8 18.06 -6.48 4.66
CA GLY A 8 18.71 -7.73 5.02
C GLY A 8 20.20 -7.59 5.32
N GLU A 9 20.87 -6.64 4.65
CA GLU A 9 22.30 -6.32 4.86
C GLU A 9 22.57 -5.39 6.06
N LYS A 10 21.56 -5.09 6.89
CA LYS A 10 21.65 -4.20 8.08
C LYS A 10 22.11 -2.78 7.74
N ILE A 11 21.36 -2.08 6.89
CA ILE A 11 21.53 -0.63 6.71
C ILE A 11 21.18 0.15 7.98
N SER A 12 21.77 1.34 8.09
CA SER A 12 21.46 2.28 9.18
C SER A 12 20.03 2.81 9.05
N VAL A 13 19.39 3.12 10.18
CA VAL A 13 18.03 3.69 10.22
C VAL A 13 17.95 5.00 9.41
N ASP A 14 19.02 5.79 9.42
CA ASP A 14 19.12 7.05 8.68
C ASP A 14 19.09 6.84 7.15
N GLU A 15 19.79 5.82 6.65
CA GLU A 15 19.78 5.46 5.23
C GLU A 15 18.43 4.89 4.79
N LEU A 16 17.78 4.10 5.64
CA LEU A 16 16.43 3.62 5.40
C LEU A 16 15.46 4.81 5.28
N LEU A 17 15.58 5.76 6.21
CA LEU A 17 14.73 6.96 6.24
C LEU A 17 14.96 7.85 5.01
N ALA A 18 16.21 7.98 4.55
CA ALA A 18 16.53 8.67 3.30
C ALA A 18 15.86 8.00 2.07
N VAL A 19 15.82 6.67 2.02
CA VAL A 19 15.13 5.95 0.94
C VAL A 19 13.60 6.11 1.02
N PHE A 20 13.04 6.17 2.23
CA PHE A 20 11.60 6.47 2.40
C PHE A 20 11.24 7.94 2.13
N GLN A 21 12.21 8.86 2.23
CA GLN A 21 12.02 10.27 1.88
C GLN A 21 12.07 10.50 0.36
N ASP A 22 12.60 9.56 -0.43
CA ASP A 22 12.52 9.62 -1.88
C ASP A 22 11.08 9.39 -2.35
N GLU A 23 10.50 10.38 -3.05
CA GLU A 23 9.11 10.35 -3.49
C GLU A 23 8.82 9.15 -4.41
N GLY A 24 9.78 8.77 -5.26
CA GLY A 24 9.64 7.65 -6.20
C GLY A 24 9.59 6.31 -5.46
N MET A 25 10.53 6.08 -4.56
CA MET A 25 10.59 4.86 -3.76
C MET A 25 9.42 4.75 -2.79
N CYS A 26 9.06 5.84 -2.11
CA CYS A 26 7.93 5.86 -1.18
C CYS A 26 6.61 5.51 -1.89
N ASN A 27 6.36 6.13 -3.05
CA ASN A 27 5.19 5.82 -3.87
C ASN A 27 5.20 4.35 -4.32
N TYR A 28 6.34 3.83 -4.76
CA TYR A 28 6.47 2.44 -5.18
C TYR A 28 6.16 1.44 -4.06
N ILE A 29 6.72 1.66 -2.86
CA ILE A 29 6.49 0.81 -1.68
C ILE A 29 5.01 0.82 -1.30
N VAL A 30 4.39 2.01 -1.21
CA VAL A 30 2.98 2.16 -0.84
C VAL A 30 2.07 1.49 -1.84
N VAL A 31 2.32 1.65 -3.15
CA VAL A 31 1.58 0.96 -4.21
C VAL A 31 1.74 -0.55 -4.09
N TYR A 32 2.97 -1.03 -3.92
CA TYR A 32 3.25 -2.46 -3.81
C TYR A 32 2.55 -3.09 -2.61
N LEU A 33 2.63 -2.48 -1.42
CA LEU A 33 1.96 -2.97 -0.21
C LEU A 33 0.44 -2.97 -0.35
N ARG A 34 -0.14 -1.99 -1.05
CA ARG A 34 -1.58 -1.94 -1.31
C ARG A 34 -2.01 -3.04 -2.28
N LEU A 35 -1.27 -3.25 -3.38
CA LEU A 35 -1.53 -4.35 -4.30
C LEU A 35 -1.42 -5.71 -3.61
N LEU A 36 -0.45 -5.88 -2.72
CA LEU A 36 -0.25 -7.11 -1.96
C LEU A 36 -1.40 -7.34 -0.97
N THR A 37 -1.82 -6.31 -0.25
CA THR A 37 -3.01 -6.35 0.62
C THR A 37 -4.25 -6.70 -0.18
N SER A 38 -4.49 -6.02 -1.30
CA SER A 38 -5.57 -6.29 -2.26
C SER A 38 -5.59 -7.74 -2.76
N ALA A 39 -4.42 -8.31 -3.06
CA ALA A 39 -4.30 -9.71 -3.48
C ALA A 39 -4.56 -10.70 -2.33
N GLN A 40 -4.11 -10.40 -1.11
CA GLN A 40 -4.39 -11.23 0.08
C GLN A 40 -5.87 -11.21 0.45
N LEU A 41 -6.50 -10.04 0.35
CA LEU A 41 -7.91 -9.82 0.52
C LEU A 41 -8.75 -10.66 -0.46
N GLN A 42 -8.38 -10.68 -1.75
CA GLN A 42 -9.03 -11.56 -2.74
C GLN A 42 -8.77 -13.04 -2.48
N LYS A 43 -7.58 -13.44 -2.05
CA LYS A 43 -7.26 -14.85 -1.73
C LYS A 43 -8.06 -15.40 -0.55
N LYS A 44 -8.47 -14.54 0.37
CA LYS A 44 -9.28 -14.89 1.55
C LYS A 44 -10.66 -14.25 1.46
N GLU A 45 -11.21 -14.15 0.25
CA GLU A 45 -12.52 -13.55 -0.01
C GLU A 45 -13.59 -14.13 0.92
N GLU A 46 -13.69 -15.45 1.06
CA GLU A 46 -14.68 -16.11 1.94
C GLU A 46 -14.60 -15.67 3.42
N PHE A 47 -13.40 -15.32 3.90
CA PHE A 47 -13.22 -14.80 5.26
C PHE A 47 -13.60 -13.32 5.37
N PHE A 48 -13.23 -12.51 4.37
CA PHE A 48 -13.42 -11.07 4.38
C PHE A 48 -14.78 -10.60 3.87
N GLU A 49 -15.50 -11.43 3.10
CA GLU A 49 -16.84 -11.15 2.58
C GLU A 49 -17.84 -10.91 3.72
N ASN A 50 -17.69 -11.62 4.83
CA ASN A 50 -18.48 -11.41 6.05
C ASN A 50 -18.23 -10.06 6.75
N PHE A 51 -17.13 -9.38 6.42
CA PHE A 51 -16.78 -8.06 6.94
C PHE A 51 -17.12 -6.93 5.95
N LEU A 52 -17.59 -7.24 4.74
CA LEU A 52 -18.01 -6.24 3.77
C LEU A 52 -19.48 -5.86 4.01
N GLU A 53 -19.72 -4.71 4.65
CA GLU A 53 -21.06 -4.12 4.70
C GLU A 53 -21.46 -3.58 3.31
N GLY A 54 -22.68 -3.93 2.87
CA GLY A 54 -23.28 -3.35 1.66
C GLY A 54 -23.35 -4.26 0.42
N GLY A 55 -23.07 -5.57 0.53
CA GLY A 55 -23.26 -6.52 -0.59
C GLY A 55 -22.30 -6.30 -1.77
N GLN A 56 -21.22 -5.54 -1.56
CA GLN A 56 -20.14 -5.39 -2.53
C GLN A 56 -19.29 -6.66 -2.54
N THR A 57 -18.93 -7.14 -3.73
CA THR A 57 -17.99 -8.25 -3.87
C THR A 57 -16.56 -7.78 -3.58
N MET A 58 -15.70 -8.69 -3.12
CA MET A 58 -14.30 -8.38 -2.79
C MET A 58 -13.54 -7.74 -3.96
N LYS A 59 -13.96 -8.06 -5.19
CA LYS A 59 -13.44 -7.52 -6.44
C LYS A 59 -13.78 -6.04 -6.68
N ASP A 60 -14.96 -5.60 -6.27
CA ASP A 60 -15.40 -4.20 -6.37
C ASP A 60 -14.65 -3.34 -5.33
N PHE A 61 -14.56 -3.84 -4.10
CA PHE A 61 -13.77 -3.24 -3.03
C PHE A 61 -12.29 -3.08 -3.41
N CYS A 62 -11.70 -4.14 -4.00
CA CYS A 62 -10.31 -4.10 -4.46
C CYS A 62 -10.08 -3.09 -5.61
N SER A 63 -11.08 -2.91 -6.49
CA SER A 63 -11.00 -1.93 -7.58
C SER A 63 -11.02 -0.50 -7.05
N GLN A 64 -11.80 -0.23 -6.00
CA GLN A 64 -11.83 1.06 -5.29
C GLN A 64 -10.49 1.39 -4.59
N VAL A 65 -9.91 0.44 -3.85
CA VAL A 65 -8.64 0.65 -3.12
C VAL A 65 -7.47 0.94 -4.08
N SER A 66 -7.50 0.37 -5.28
CA SER A 66 -6.48 0.65 -6.31
C SER A 66 -6.46 2.11 -6.79
N PHE A 67 -7.60 2.81 -6.73
CA PHE A 67 -7.72 4.22 -7.13
C PHE A 67 -7.15 5.18 -6.07
N VAL A 68 -7.25 4.81 -4.77
CA VAL A 68 -6.71 5.59 -3.63
C VAL A 68 -5.17 5.65 -3.62
N ALA A 69 -4.49 4.82 -4.40
CA ALA A 69 -3.04 4.91 -4.60
C ALA A 69 -2.59 6.23 -5.26
N ARG A 70 -3.47 6.91 -6.02
CA ARG A 70 -3.13 8.20 -6.64
C ARG A 70 -3.22 9.40 -5.68
N THR A 71 -3.80 9.25 -4.50
CA THR A 71 -4.13 10.39 -3.62
C THR A 71 -3.23 10.57 -2.40
N SER A 72 -2.24 9.70 -2.16
CA SER A 72 -1.64 9.58 -0.81
C SER A 72 -0.28 10.24 -0.57
N CYS A 73 0.46 10.71 -1.58
CA CYS A 73 1.71 11.45 -1.35
C CYS A 73 1.65 12.92 -1.79
N ASN A 74 0.52 13.40 -2.32
CA ASN A 74 0.35 14.79 -2.73
C ASN A 74 -1.04 15.35 -2.40
N LYS A 75 -1.46 15.17 -1.14
CA LYS A 75 -2.44 16.11 -0.57
C LYS A 75 -1.66 17.04 0.36
N PRO A 76 -1.47 18.33 0.01
CA PRO A 76 -1.01 19.29 1.01
C PRO A 76 -1.97 19.23 2.19
N ALA A 77 -1.42 19.22 3.41
CA ALA A 77 -2.17 19.33 4.66
C ALA A 77 -2.74 20.76 4.84
N ALA A 78 -3.50 21.23 3.85
CA ALA A 78 -4.12 22.55 3.82
C ALA A 78 -5.48 22.45 3.13
N ASP A 79 -6.47 21.97 3.87
CA ASP A 79 -7.88 22.31 3.65
C ASP A 79 -8.62 21.96 4.95
N LEU A 80 -8.58 22.93 5.87
CA LEU A 80 -9.41 23.00 7.08
C LEU A 80 -10.04 24.39 7.10
#